data_AF-A0A816N7C2-F1
#
_entry.id   AF-A0A816N7C2-F1
#
_cell.length_a   1.000
_cell.length_b   1.000
_cell.length_c   1.000
_cell.angle_alpha   90.00
_cell.angle_beta   90.00
_cell.angle_gamma   90.00
#
_symmetry.space_group_name_H-M   'P 1'
#
loop_
_entity.id
_entity.type
_entity.pdbx_description
1 polymer ?
#
loop_
_entity_poly.entity_id
_entity_poly.type
_entity_poly.pdbx_seq_one_letter_code
_entity_poly.pdbx_strand_id
1 'polypeptide(L)'
;MMGLTSLDRSLVLMLIDQAKDLRSELSRVCYYPAHDGFEAENNTFINVYLPRQLREWERFLSEHPHNGGWLVTGDEPTVADFVTFEYIDQCLQQQNGRPRYPTRFQYRQQQQEELEENDKLVASIPVENQQDHQSFRQEHQPIRQDHQPIRQEQKVSLAAARYALTRFPFAPFIVRLSNGNIKEKSISQDLEKYLNEQHQAEIQIASIRKSTTKCEQNEHDYLIYVKDSNSFCTLFNKQKWPQQLGGENFIFPSAPSFPPQLSLVIKNVDLRMDIKQFSDDLKTIHPEIHNVIRLKNKFQNDIKLVKLELLSNTFREELLKTGKIRANGLIFDIDEYLSPATVLICTKCRGIGHFRRQCTQIDETCNVCGHNCPDLRQHQCSNINKCIHCDGNHLSNSIKCPVIKEFRADLTKKLFSNKPAILRHNNNNNNQENQNYIHNTIDYPLLPLSQRPPTNNTSVMNKLDEILIGMAKLNESFERIAKKQYELEQFINHKNEQDEYLLNKVEQLTLSNNETKGNMIKN
;
A
#
# COMPACT_ATOMS: atom_id res chain seq x y z
N MET A 1 -19.02 22.58 4.03
CA MET A 1 -19.65 21.31 3.61
C MET A 1 -20.91 20.89 4.38
N MET A 2 -21.34 21.59 5.45
CA MET A 2 -22.60 21.27 6.17
C MET A 2 -23.78 22.17 5.75
N GLY A 3 -23.63 23.05 4.76
CA GLY A 3 -24.60 24.11 4.45
C GLY A 3 -24.33 25.43 5.18
N LEU A 4 -24.75 26.53 4.57
CA LEU A 4 -24.49 27.89 5.06
C LEU A 4 -25.55 28.32 6.09
N THR A 5 -26.80 27.92 5.88
CA THR A 5 -27.91 28.24 6.77
C THR A 5 -28.16 27.13 7.80
N SER A 6 -28.88 27.44 8.88
CA SER A 6 -29.32 26.40 9.83
C SER A 6 -30.28 25.41 9.19
N LEU A 7 -31.08 25.85 8.21
CA LEU A 7 -31.98 24.98 7.47
C LEU A 7 -31.18 23.98 6.62
N ASP A 8 -30.18 24.45 5.89
CA ASP A 8 -29.29 23.59 5.08
C ASP A 8 -28.64 22.53 5.96
N ARG A 9 -28.15 22.91 7.16
CA ARG A 9 -27.52 21.96 8.09
C ARG A 9 -28.49 20.86 8.53
N SER A 10 -29.73 21.22 8.82
CA SER A 10 -30.77 20.26 9.17
C SER A 10 -31.10 19.34 8.00
N LEU A 11 -31.18 19.88 6.78
CA LEU A 11 -31.41 19.09 5.56
C LEU A 11 -30.24 18.14 5.25
N VAL A 12 -29.00 18.60 5.39
CA VAL A 12 -27.79 17.77 5.26
C VAL A 12 -27.83 16.59 6.24
N LEU A 13 -28.11 16.86 7.52
CA LEU A 13 -28.16 15.81 8.54
C LEU A 13 -29.28 14.80 8.27
N MET A 14 -30.47 15.28 7.90
CA MET A 14 -31.61 14.43 7.56
C MET A 14 -31.28 13.49 6.39
N LEU A 15 -30.69 14.00 5.31
CA LEU A 15 -30.30 13.19 4.16
C LEU A 15 -29.20 12.17 4.49
N ILE A 16 -28.22 12.56 5.32
CA ILE A 16 -27.20 11.62 5.80
C ILE A 16 -27.84 10.47 6.56
N ASP A 17 -28.83 10.74 7.42
CA ASP A 17 -29.50 9.71 8.19
C ASP A 17 -30.34 8.80 7.29
N GLN A 18 -31.08 9.35 6.32
CA GLN A 18 -31.76 8.54 5.29
C GLN A 18 -30.81 7.68 4.47
N ALA A 19 -29.64 8.22 4.11
CA ALA A 19 -28.61 7.49 3.39
C ALA A 19 -28.04 6.33 4.24
N LYS A 20 -27.86 6.54 5.56
CA LYS A 20 -27.46 5.45 6.48
C LYS A 20 -28.54 4.38 6.62
N ASP A 21 -29.82 4.75 6.61
CA ASP A 21 -30.92 3.79 6.64
C ASP A 21 -30.90 2.90 5.39
N LEU A 22 -30.67 3.50 4.22
CA LEU A 22 -30.47 2.74 2.98
C LEU A 22 -29.28 1.78 3.07
N ARG A 23 -28.14 2.24 3.61
CA ARG A 23 -26.94 1.41 3.83
C ARG A 23 -27.21 0.26 4.81
N SER A 24 -27.98 0.51 5.86
CA SER A 24 -28.33 -0.50 6.87
C SER A 24 -29.13 -1.63 6.23
N GLU A 25 -30.13 -1.30 5.41
CA GLU A 25 -30.90 -2.30 4.66
C GLU A 25 -30.06 -3.04 3.62
N LEU A 26 -29.19 -2.34 2.90
CA LEU A 26 -28.26 -2.98 1.97
C LEU A 26 -27.33 -3.97 2.70
N SER A 27 -26.81 -3.58 3.87
CA SER A 27 -25.96 -4.44 4.69
C SER A 27 -26.72 -5.66 5.21
N ARG A 28 -27.99 -5.48 5.61
CA ARG A 28 -28.86 -6.58 6.05
C ARG A 28 -29.00 -7.65 4.97
N VAL A 29 -29.15 -7.24 3.71
CA VAL A 29 -29.22 -8.15 2.56
C VAL A 29 -27.86 -8.80 2.28
N CYS A 30 -26.78 -8.01 2.18
CA CYS A 30 -25.45 -8.50 1.81
C CYS A 30 -24.83 -9.45 2.83
N TYR A 31 -25.19 -9.33 4.11
CA TYR A 31 -24.70 -10.19 5.19
C TYR A 31 -25.73 -11.25 5.63
N TYR A 32 -26.82 -11.41 4.89
CA TYR A 32 -27.77 -12.50 5.14
C TYR A 32 -27.10 -13.85 4.84
N PRO A 33 -27.25 -14.88 5.70
CA PRO A 33 -26.64 -16.19 5.48
C PRO A 33 -27.02 -16.77 4.11
N ALA A 34 -26.04 -17.16 3.31
CA ALA A 34 -26.23 -17.59 1.91
C ALA A 34 -27.11 -18.85 1.74
N HIS A 35 -27.43 -19.56 2.81
CA HIS A 35 -28.16 -20.83 2.76
C HIS A 35 -29.67 -20.70 2.92
N ASP A 36 -30.19 -19.57 3.41
CA ASP A 36 -31.64 -19.37 3.57
C ASP A 36 -32.03 -17.99 3.04
N GLY A 37 -32.93 -17.91 2.05
CA GLY A 37 -33.67 -16.67 1.75
C GLY A 37 -32.92 -15.47 1.14
N PHE A 38 -31.60 -15.51 0.91
CA PHE A 38 -30.85 -14.37 0.34
C PHE A 38 -31.48 -13.82 -0.94
N GLU A 39 -31.86 -14.68 -1.88
CA GLU A 39 -32.50 -14.24 -3.14
C GLU A 39 -33.85 -13.56 -2.90
N ALA A 40 -34.65 -14.03 -1.96
CA ALA A 40 -35.96 -13.44 -1.64
C ALA A 40 -35.79 -12.07 -0.98
N GLU A 41 -34.85 -11.94 -0.05
CA GLU A 41 -34.51 -10.67 0.61
C GLU A 41 -33.88 -9.67 -0.36
N ASN A 42 -32.96 -10.13 -1.21
CA ASN A 42 -32.35 -9.29 -2.24
C ASN A 42 -33.39 -8.81 -3.27
N ASN A 43 -34.30 -9.70 -3.71
CA ASN A 43 -35.40 -9.32 -4.59
C ASN A 43 -36.36 -8.34 -3.90
N THR A 44 -36.65 -8.50 -2.61
CA THR A 44 -37.48 -7.56 -1.85
C THR A 44 -36.81 -6.19 -1.76
N PHE A 45 -35.52 -6.16 -1.46
CA PHE A 45 -34.75 -4.92 -1.40
C PHE A 45 -34.72 -4.21 -2.76
N ILE A 46 -34.33 -4.92 -3.83
CA ILE A 46 -34.17 -4.37 -5.18
C ILE A 46 -35.50 -3.91 -5.77
N ASN A 47 -36.58 -4.68 -5.59
CA ASN A 47 -37.85 -4.41 -6.27
C ASN A 47 -38.84 -3.55 -5.45
N VAL A 48 -38.67 -3.50 -4.11
CA VAL A 48 -39.62 -2.80 -3.23
C VAL A 48 -38.94 -1.66 -2.48
N TYR A 49 -37.90 -1.96 -1.70
CA TYR A 49 -37.30 -0.97 -0.79
C TYR A 49 -36.53 0.13 -1.53
N LEU A 50 -35.58 -0.26 -2.38
CA LEU A 50 -34.72 0.68 -3.11
C LEU A 50 -35.53 1.64 -4.02
N PRO A 51 -36.50 1.18 -4.83
CA PRO A 51 -37.33 2.08 -5.64
C PRO A 51 -38.16 3.05 -4.79
N ARG A 52 -38.60 2.65 -3.60
CA ARG A 52 -39.31 3.54 -2.69
C ARG A 52 -38.40 4.66 -2.19
N GLN A 53 -37.19 4.32 -1.72
CA GLN A 53 -36.23 5.31 -1.24
C GLN A 53 -35.82 6.29 -2.34
N LEU A 54 -35.54 5.78 -3.54
CA LEU A 54 -35.19 6.63 -4.69
C LEU A 54 -36.32 7.59 -5.08
N ARG A 55 -37.59 7.17 -5.01
CA ARG A 55 -38.74 8.07 -5.23
C ARG A 55 -38.88 9.13 -4.14
N GLU A 56 -38.61 8.79 -2.89
CA GLU A 56 -38.66 9.75 -1.79
C GLU A 56 -37.59 10.84 -1.97
N TRP A 57 -36.38 10.46 -2.40
CA TRP A 57 -35.32 11.41 -2.76
C TRP A 57 -35.61 12.22 -4.02
N GLU A 58 -36.19 11.60 -5.06
CA GLU A 58 -36.61 12.32 -6.26
C GLU A 58 -37.68 13.37 -5.94
N ARG A 59 -38.67 13.00 -5.10
CA ARG A 59 -39.68 13.94 -4.62
C ARG A 59 -39.05 15.09 -3.83
N PHE A 60 -38.16 14.77 -2.88
CA PHE A 60 -37.43 15.78 -2.11
C PHE A 60 -36.69 16.77 -3.02
N LEU A 61 -35.99 16.25 -4.04
CA LEU A 61 -35.28 17.04 -5.05
C LEU A 61 -36.18 17.84 -5.99
N SER A 62 -37.44 17.43 -6.16
CA SER A 62 -38.42 18.16 -6.97
C SER A 62 -39.09 19.29 -6.20
N GLU A 63 -39.28 19.12 -4.88
CA GLU A 63 -39.87 20.11 -3.97
C GLU A 63 -38.88 21.22 -3.59
N HIS A 64 -37.57 20.95 -3.74
CA HIS A 64 -36.49 21.91 -3.53
C HIS A 64 -35.76 22.18 -4.85
N PRO A 65 -36.40 22.87 -5.81
CA PRO A 65 -35.79 23.18 -7.10
C PRO A 65 -34.70 24.23 -6.91
N HIS A 66 -33.49 23.76 -6.62
CA HIS A 66 -32.31 24.59 -6.64
C HIS A 66 -31.60 24.45 -8.00
N ASN A 67 -31.12 25.57 -8.54
CA ASN A 67 -30.61 25.66 -9.91
C ASN A 67 -29.25 24.95 -10.13
N GLY A 68 -28.52 24.58 -9.09
CA GLY A 68 -27.15 24.03 -9.24
C GLY A 68 -26.99 22.51 -9.11
N GLY A 69 -28.07 21.74 -9.02
CA GLY A 69 -28.02 20.27 -9.15
C GLY A 69 -27.55 19.46 -7.92
N TRP A 70 -27.20 20.10 -6.80
CA TRP A 70 -26.83 19.41 -5.55
C TRP A 70 -28.03 19.19 -4.61
N LEU A 71 -27.97 18.15 -3.76
CA LEU A 71 -29.08 17.65 -2.94
C LEU A 71 -29.62 18.68 -1.95
N VAL A 72 -28.77 19.56 -1.39
CA VAL A 72 -29.17 20.45 -0.28
C VAL A 72 -29.02 21.92 -0.57
N THR A 73 -27.84 22.37 -1.02
CA THR A 73 -27.54 23.79 -1.15
C THR A 73 -27.78 24.33 -2.54
N GLY A 74 -28.11 23.48 -3.51
CA GLY A 74 -28.27 23.89 -4.89
C GLY A 74 -26.96 24.11 -5.59
N ASP A 75 -26.18 25.10 -5.16
CA ASP A 75 -25.05 25.65 -5.92
C ASP A 75 -23.70 25.05 -5.51
N GLU A 76 -23.61 24.46 -4.32
CA GLU A 76 -22.39 23.81 -3.82
C GLU A 76 -22.66 22.38 -3.35
N PRO A 77 -21.67 21.47 -3.44
CA PRO A 77 -21.79 20.14 -2.87
C PRO A 77 -21.67 20.16 -1.34
N THR A 78 -22.46 19.32 -0.69
CA THR A 78 -22.41 19.06 0.75
C THR A 78 -21.95 17.64 1.04
N VAL A 79 -21.65 17.34 2.30
CA VAL A 79 -21.33 15.97 2.72
C VAL A 79 -22.49 14.99 2.45
N ALA A 80 -23.74 15.45 2.43
CA ALA A 80 -24.90 14.60 2.14
C ALA A 80 -24.86 14.08 0.69
N ASP A 81 -24.38 14.88 -0.26
CA ASP A 81 -24.22 14.47 -1.66
C ASP A 81 -23.30 13.26 -1.79
N PHE A 82 -22.10 13.35 -1.21
CA PHE A 82 -21.11 12.26 -1.26
C PHE A 82 -21.62 10.97 -0.62
N VAL A 83 -22.20 11.06 0.57
CA VAL A 83 -22.71 9.90 1.32
C VAL A 83 -23.87 9.23 0.57
N THR A 84 -24.80 10.04 0.05
CA THR A 84 -25.96 9.54 -0.71
C THR A 84 -25.51 8.84 -1.99
N PHE A 85 -24.61 9.46 -2.76
CA PHE A 85 -24.08 8.87 -3.99
C PHE A 85 -23.27 7.59 -3.75
N GLU A 86 -22.49 7.52 -2.67
CA GLU A 86 -21.74 6.31 -2.31
C GLU A 86 -22.68 5.11 -2.14
N TYR A 87 -23.78 5.27 -1.40
CA TYR A 87 -24.68 4.16 -1.13
C TYR A 87 -25.58 3.81 -2.31
N ILE A 88 -25.98 4.79 -3.13
CA ILE A 88 -26.66 4.50 -4.40
C ILE A 88 -25.76 3.65 -5.29
N ASP A 89 -24.47 3.99 -5.40
CA ASP A 89 -23.52 3.24 -6.22
C ASP A 89 -23.42 1.78 -5.76
N GLN A 90 -23.29 1.55 -4.46
CA GLN A 90 -23.28 0.21 -3.88
C GLN A 90 -24.59 -0.56 -4.18
N CYS A 91 -25.74 0.11 -4.14
CA CYS A 91 -27.02 -0.50 -4.51
C CYS A 91 -27.08 -0.86 -6.00
N LEU A 92 -26.55 -0.02 -6.89
CA LEU A 92 -26.54 -0.27 -8.34
C LEU A 92 -25.63 -1.42 -8.71
N GLN A 93 -24.50 -1.59 -8.02
CA GLN A 93 -23.61 -2.75 -8.21
C GLN A 93 -24.32 -4.08 -7.91
N GLN A 94 -25.35 -4.09 -7.04
CA GLN A 94 -26.15 -5.29 -6.78
C GLN A 94 -27.16 -5.63 -7.87
N GLN A 95 -27.51 -4.68 -8.77
CA GLN A 95 -28.57 -4.87 -9.76
C GLN A 95 -28.12 -5.59 -11.05
N ASN A 96 -26.84 -5.98 -11.20
CA ASN A 96 -26.30 -6.68 -12.39
C ASN A 96 -26.75 -6.07 -13.74
N GLY A 97 -26.96 -4.74 -13.82
CA GLY A 97 -27.53 -4.10 -15.01
C GLY A 97 -27.68 -2.57 -14.89
N ARG A 98 -27.96 -1.90 -16.02
CA ARG A 98 -28.06 -0.43 -16.11
C ARG A 98 -29.23 0.12 -15.27
N PRO A 99 -29.05 1.24 -14.55
CA PRO A 99 -30.08 1.83 -13.71
C PRO A 99 -31.33 2.23 -14.51
N ARG A 100 -32.50 1.96 -13.94
CA ARG A 100 -33.82 2.31 -14.50
C ARG A 100 -34.32 3.68 -14.02
N TYR A 101 -33.45 4.67 -13.87
CA TYR A 101 -33.82 6.01 -13.37
C TYR A 101 -33.19 7.14 -14.19
N PRO A 102 -33.97 8.01 -14.86
CA PRO A 102 -33.58 8.44 -16.21
C PRO A 102 -33.00 9.85 -16.35
N THR A 103 -33.10 10.77 -15.39
CA THR A 103 -32.99 12.20 -15.78
C THR A 103 -32.04 13.08 -14.96
N ARG A 104 -31.72 12.75 -13.69
CA ARG A 104 -30.77 13.55 -12.89
C ARG A 104 -29.46 12.82 -12.52
N PHE A 105 -29.36 11.52 -12.77
CA PHE A 105 -28.13 10.74 -12.55
C PHE A 105 -27.11 10.82 -13.70
N GLN A 106 -27.50 11.38 -14.87
CA GLN A 106 -26.58 11.63 -15.99
C GLN A 106 -25.48 12.64 -15.65
N TYR A 107 -25.71 13.51 -14.66
CA TYR A 107 -24.77 14.54 -14.22
C TYR A 107 -23.49 13.95 -13.59
N ARG A 108 -23.61 12.79 -12.92
CA ARG A 108 -22.45 12.05 -12.38
C ARG A 108 -21.56 11.50 -13.49
N GLN A 109 -22.16 11.10 -14.61
CA GLN A 109 -21.42 10.59 -15.76
C GLN A 109 -20.59 11.72 -16.39
N GLN A 110 -21.17 12.92 -16.51
CA GLN A 110 -20.45 14.11 -16.97
C GLN A 110 -19.33 14.53 -16.01
N GLN A 111 -19.54 14.52 -14.69
CA GLN A 111 -18.48 14.88 -13.74
C GLN A 111 -17.35 13.84 -13.65
N GLN A 112 -17.68 12.56 -13.79
CA GLN A 112 -16.66 11.51 -13.82
C GLN A 112 -15.83 11.59 -15.10
N GLU A 113 -16.44 11.98 -16.22
CA GLU A 113 -15.74 12.33 -17.46
C GLU A 113 -14.84 13.56 -17.30
N GLU A 114 -15.31 14.64 -16.65
CA GLU A 114 -14.52 15.86 -16.38
C GLU A 114 -13.36 15.62 -15.39
N LEU A 115 -13.56 14.80 -14.35
CA LEU A 115 -12.50 14.44 -13.39
C LEU A 115 -11.46 13.53 -14.04
N GLU A 116 -11.87 12.57 -14.86
CA GLU A 116 -10.96 11.73 -15.63
C GLU A 116 -10.19 12.52 -16.70
N GLU A 117 -10.78 13.58 -17.27
CA GLU A 117 -10.12 14.50 -18.19
C GLU A 117 -9.10 15.39 -17.47
N ASN A 118 -9.43 15.90 -16.28
CA ASN A 118 -8.51 16.65 -15.43
C ASN A 118 -7.34 15.79 -14.92
N ASP A 119 -7.58 14.53 -14.52
CA ASP A 119 -6.51 13.62 -14.11
C ASP A 119 -5.59 13.25 -15.27
N LYS A 120 -6.10 13.14 -16.51
CA LYS A 120 -5.28 12.97 -17.72
C LYS A 120 -4.42 14.21 -18.00
N LEU A 121 -4.95 15.41 -17.77
CA LEU A 121 -4.22 16.67 -17.87
C LEU A 121 -3.10 16.77 -16.81
N VAL A 122 -3.38 16.42 -15.55
CA VAL A 122 -2.39 16.45 -14.46
C VAL A 122 -1.31 15.37 -14.65
N ALA A 123 -1.67 14.19 -15.15
CA ALA A 123 -0.72 13.11 -15.45
C ALA A 123 0.22 13.42 -16.63
N SER A 124 -0.06 14.47 -17.42
CA SER A 124 0.77 14.89 -18.55
C SER A 124 1.86 15.91 -18.20
N ILE A 125 1.97 16.33 -16.93
CA ILE A 125 2.97 17.29 -16.44
C ILE A 125 4.18 16.53 -15.85
N PRO A 126 5.42 16.73 -16.35
CA PRO A 126 6.63 16.13 -15.76
C PRO A 126 6.98 16.77 -14.41
N VAL A 127 7.28 15.93 -13.41
CA VAL A 127 7.67 16.35 -12.05
C VAL A 127 9.18 16.55 -11.99
N GLU A 128 9.64 17.79 -12.20
CA GLU A 128 10.97 18.25 -11.80
C GLU A 128 10.94 19.77 -11.58
N ASN A 129 10.83 20.19 -10.31
CA ASN A 129 11.41 21.41 -9.71
C ASN A 129 10.66 21.80 -8.41
N GLN A 130 11.18 21.32 -7.27
CA GLN A 130 10.94 21.94 -5.95
C GLN A 130 12.23 21.91 -5.13
N GLN A 131 13.21 22.71 -5.55
CA GLN A 131 14.29 23.19 -4.70
C GLN A 131 14.63 24.60 -5.20
N ASP A 132 14.07 25.62 -4.53
CA ASP A 132 14.70 26.92 -4.27
C ASP A 132 13.64 27.91 -3.82
N HIS A 133 13.47 28.03 -2.50
CA HIS A 133 13.09 29.27 -1.82
C HIS A 133 13.21 29.07 -0.30
N GLN A 134 14.43 29.20 0.22
CA GLN A 134 14.66 29.52 1.63
C GLN A 134 15.75 30.59 1.70
N SER A 135 15.33 31.85 1.83
CA SER A 135 16.16 32.97 2.32
C SER A 135 15.24 34.16 2.53
N PHE A 136 14.95 34.51 3.79
CA PHE A 136 14.72 35.85 4.35
C PHE A 136 13.72 35.82 5.51
N ARG A 137 14.27 35.82 6.75
CA ARG A 137 13.97 36.75 7.85
C ARG A 137 14.38 36.12 9.19
N GLN A 138 15.40 36.70 9.81
CA GLN A 138 15.56 36.74 11.25
C GLN A 138 15.35 38.19 11.68
N GLU A 139 14.54 38.40 12.72
CA GLU A 139 14.87 39.33 13.81
C GLU A 139 13.96 39.11 15.04
N HIS A 140 14.64 38.92 16.17
CA HIS A 140 14.34 38.95 17.61
C HIS A 140 12.90 39.00 18.19
N GLN A 141 12.59 38.06 19.12
CA GLN A 141 12.17 38.33 20.52
C GLN A 141 12.11 37.04 21.41
N PRO A 142 11.92 37.09 22.76
CA PRO A 142 12.83 36.48 23.74
C PRO A 142 12.41 35.13 24.36
N ILE A 143 13.38 34.57 25.10
CA ILE A 143 13.44 33.28 25.79
C ILE A 143 12.22 33.01 26.70
N ARG A 144 11.43 31.99 26.35
CA ARG A 144 10.70 31.12 27.30
C ARG A 144 10.88 29.66 26.85
N GLN A 145 11.31 28.83 27.79
CA GLN A 145 11.58 27.41 27.58
C GLN A 145 10.26 26.63 27.51
N ASP A 146 9.73 26.43 26.30
CA ASP A 146 8.79 25.36 26.01
C ASP A 146 9.53 24.29 25.20
N HIS A 147 9.56 23.06 25.70
CA HIS A 147 10.04 21.89 24.99
C HIS A 147 9.14 21.62 23.77
N GLN A 148 9.43 22.26 22.64
CA GLN A 148 8.89 21.83 21.37
C GLN A 148 9.45 20.45 21.02
N PRO A 149 8.60 19.48 20.61
CA PRO A 149 9.08 18.23 20.08
C PRO A 149 9.78 18.53 18.77
N ILE A 150 11.10 18.46 18.79
CA ILE A 150 11.96 18.54 17.60
C ILE A 150 11.46 17.47 16.63
N ARG A 151 10.81 17.87 15.53
CA ARG A 151 10.62 17.02 14.35
C ARG A 151 11.99 16.77 13.73
N GLN A 152 12.78 15.91 14.37
CA GLN A 152 13.99 15.37 13.75
C GLN A 152 13.55 14.52 12.56
N GLU A 153 14.10 14.77 11.39
CA GLU A 153 14.01 13.84 10.26
C GLU A 153 14.47 12.46 10.72
N GLN A 154 13.54 11.54 10.92
CA GLN A 154 13.82 10.23 11.49
C GLN A 154 14.45 9.33 10.43
N LYS A 155 15.77 9.45 10.25
CA LYS A 155 16.54 8.57 9.37
C LYS A 155 16.41 7.11 9.82
N VAL A 156 16.20 6.20 8.85
CA VAL A 156 16.08 4.76 9.10
C VAL A 156 17.36 4.22 9.77
N SER A 157 17.23 3.85 11.04
CA SER A 157 18.35 3.32 11.84
C SER A 157 18.76 1.91 11.40
N LEU A 158 20.01 1.52 11.71
CA LEU A 158 20.48 0.15 11.50
C LEU A 158 19.69 -0.87 12.31
N ALA A 159 19.24 -0.50 13.52
CA ALA A 159 18.39 -1.35 14.35
C ALA A 159 17.02 -1.60 13.71
N ALA A 160 16.42 -0.57 13.09
CA ALA A 160 15.17 -0.71 12.36
C ALA A 160 15.32 -1.61 11.12
N ALA A 161 16.40 -1.43 10.36
CA ALA A 161 16.72 -2.27 9.22
C ALA A 161 16.94 -3.74 9.63
N ARG A 162 17.75 -3.98 10.67
CA ARG A 162 17.91 -5.33 11.25
C ARG A 162 16.58 -5.88 11.74
N TYR A 163 15.78 -5.11 12.46
CA TYR A 163 14.49 -5.57 12.96
C TYR A 163 13.56 -6.05 11.84
N ALA A 164 13.44 -5.26 10.77
CA ALA A 164 12.66 -5.61 9.59
C ALA A 164 13.15 -6.91 8.92
N LEU A 165 14.45 -7.21 9.02
CA LEU A 165 15.06 -8.44 8.51
C LEU A 165 15.04 -9.62 9.51
N THR A 166 14.82 -9.39 10.82
CA THR A 166 15.00 -10.39 11.89
C THR A 166 13.75 -11.14 12.34
N ARG A 167 12.56 -10.78 11.88
CA ARG A 167 11.38 -11.65 12.09
C ARG A 167 11.65 -12.92 11.29
N PHE A 168 11.49 -14.11 11.90
CA PHE A 168 11.65 -15.38 11.21
C PHE A 168 11.04 -15.25 9.81
N PRO A 169 11.81 -15.45 8.73
CA PRO A 169 11.35 -15.11 7.39
C PRO A 169 10.06 -15.86 7.03
N PHE A 170 9.79 -16.96 7.73
CA PHE A 170 8.68 -17.86 7.54
C PHE A 170 7.76 -17.86 8.76
N ALA A 171 6.45 -17.80 8.51
CA ALA A 171 5.45 -18.01 9.54
C ALA A 171 5.56 -19.45 10.10
N PRO A 172 5.28 -19.67 11.40
CA PRO A 172 5.39 -21.00 11.98
C PRO A 172 4.28 -21.92 11.47
N PHE A 173 4.62 -23.20 11.31
CA PHE A 173 3.63 -24.26 11.22
C PHE A 173 3.06 -24.51 12.62
N ILE A 174 1.74 -24.52 12.73
CA ILE A 174 1.05 -24.81 13.99
C ILE A 174 0.59 -26.26 13.94
N VAL A 175 1.11 -27.07 14.84
CA VAL A 175 0.65 -28.45 15.06
C VAL A 175 0.02 -28.57 16.43
N ARG A 176 -1.15 -29.20 16.49
CA ARG A 176 -1.88 -29.44 17.74
C ARG A 176 -1.83 -30.92 18.08
N LEU A 177 -1.35 -31.22 19.28
CA LEU A 177 -1.24 -32.57 19.81
C LEU A 177 -2.33 -32.79 20.85
N SER A 178 -3.02 -33.93 20.75
CA SER A 178 -4.17 -34.29 21.60
C SER A 178 -3.79 -34.69 23.02
N ASN A 179 -2.56 -35.17 23.23
CA ASN A 179 -2.08 -35.60 24.53
C ASN A 179 -0.61 -35.21 24.71
N GLY A 180 -0.30 -34.68 25.90
CA GLY A 180 1.05 -34.70 26.42
C GLY A 180 1.88 -33.44 26.24
N ASN A 181 2.67 -33.14 27.26
CA ASN A 181 3.74 -32.16 27.22
C ASN A 181 4.97 -32.79 26.53
N ILE A 182 4.91 -32.93 25.20
CA ILE A 182 6.01 -33.48 24.40
C ILE A 182 7.19 -32.50 24.44
N LYS A 183 8.41 -33.05 24.59
CA LYS A 183 9.62 -32.24 24.51
C LYS A 183 9.81 -31.75 23.09
N GLU A 184 9.99 -30.44 22.92
CA GLU A 184 10.21 -29.77 21.63
C GLU A 184 11.31 -30.44 20.77
N LYS A 185 12.37 -30.93 21.42
CA LYS A 185 13.47 -31.64 20.76
C LYS A 185 13.02 -32.95 20.08
N SER A 186 12.07 -33.68 20.68
CA SER A 186 11.53 -34.91 20.10
C SER A 186 10.81 -34.62 18.78
N ILE A 187 9.98 -33.56 18.76
CA ILE A 187 9.23 -33.14 17.57
C ILE A 187 10.21 -32.80 16.42
N SER A 188 11.28 -32.06 16.72
CA SER A 188 12.32 -31.71 15.73
C SER A 188 12.98 -32.97 15.16
N GLN A 189 13.40 -33.88 16.04
CA GLN A 189 14.12 -35.10 15.65
C GLN A 189 13.25 -36.06 14.85
N ASP A 190 11.99 -36.25 15.26
CA ASP A 190 11.04 -37.11 14.54
C ASP A 190 10.76 -36.58 13.14
N LEU A 191 10.58 -35.26 13.01
CA LEU A 191 10.31 -34.61 11.73
C LEU A 191 11.52 -34.66 10.80
N GLU A 192 12.70 -34.30 11.28
CA GLU A 192 13.97 -34.36 10.52
C GLU A 192 14.27 -35.80 10.07
N LYS A 193 14.13 -36.77 10.97
CA LYS A 193 14.35 -38.18 10.68
C LYS A 193 13.38 -38.69 9.61
N TYR A 194 12.08 -38.45 9.78
CA TYR A 194 11.04 -38.89 8.85
C TYR A 194 11.27 -38.34 7.44
N LEU A 195 11.54 -37.02 7.33
CA LEU A 195 11.76 -36.37 6.04
C LEU A 195 13.02 -36.86 5.34
N ASN A 196 14.09 -37.10 6.09
CA ASN A 196 15.32 -37.65 5.55
C ASN A 196 15.13 -39.10 5.06
N GLU A 197 14.46 -39.94 5.85
CA GLU A 197 14.27 -41.36 5.54
C GLU A 197 13.25 -41.61 4.41
N GLN A 198 12.10 -40.91 4.43
CA GLN A 198 11.00 -41.19 3.50
C GLN A 198 11.01 -40.33 2.24
N HIS A 199 11.61 -39.14 2.31
CA HIS A 199 11.53 -38.15 1.24
C HIS A 199 12.88 -37.63 0.75
N GLN A 200 14.00 -38.10 1.33
CA GLN A 200 15.35 -37.62 1.03
C GLN A 200 15.44 -36.08 1.11
N ALA A 201 14.67 -35.49 2.02
CA ALA A 201 14.54 -34.05 2.15
C ALA A 201 15.20 -33.60 3.46
N GLU A 202 16.18 -32.72 3.35
CA GLU A 202 16.78 -32.04 4.50
C GLU A 202 16.00 -30.77 4.80
N ILE A 203 15.63 -30.57 6.07
CA ILE A 203 14.98 -29.35 6.54
C ILE A 203 15.83 -28.69 7.63
N GLN A 204 15.77 -27.36 7.68
CA GLN A 204 16.43 -26.57 8.71
C GLN A 204 15.40 -25.94 9.64
N ILE A 205 15.22 -26.56 10.80
CA ILE A 205 14.36 -26.02 11.85
C ILE A 205 15.12 -24.91 12.59
N ALA A 206 14.48 -23.75 12.70
CA ALA A 206 15.01 -22.60 13.41
C ALA A 206 14.72 -22.66 14.91
N SER A 207 13.49 -23.04 15.27
CA SER A 207 13.02 -23.17 16.65
C SER A 207 11.70 -23.93 16.66
N ILE A 208 11.47 -24.71 17.69
CA ILE A 208 10.13 -25.21 18.04
C ILE A 208 9.76 -24.59 19.39
N ARG A 209 8.51 -24.16 19.54
CA ARG A 209 8.03 -23.54 20.79
C ARG A 209 6.65 -24.04 21.13
N LYS A 210 6.42 -24.42 22.38
CA LYS A 210 5.06 -24.59 22.89
C LYS A 210 4.34 -23.23 22.92
N SER A 211 3.14 -23.18 22.34
CA SER A 211 2.28 -21.99 22.37
C SER A 211 1.83 -21.70 23.81
N THR A 212 1.75 -20.43 24.17
CA THR A 212 1.19 -19.99 25.45
C THR A 212 -0.32 -19.82 25.42
N THR A 213 -0.94 -19.92 24.23
CA THR A 213 -2.38 -19.87 24.07
C THR A 213 -3.02 -21.11 24.69
N LYS A 214 -4.01 -20.90 25.56
CA LYS A 214 -4.77 -22.00 26.15
C LYS A 214 -5.57 -22.71 25.04
N CYS A 215 -5.34 -24.01 24.89
CA CYS A 215 -6.16 -24.88 24.07
C CYS A 215 -7.21 -25.57 24.96
N GLU A 216 -8.24 -26.12 24.33
CA GLU A 216 -9.25 -26.92 25.03
C GLU A 216 -8.66 -28.30 25.41
N GLN A 217 -9.24 -28.96 26.41
CA GLN A 217 -9.11 -30.41 26.64
C GLN A 217 -7.67 -31.00 26.54
N ASN A 218 -6.73 -30.56 27.39
CA ASN A 218 -5.35 -31.08 27.45
C ASN A 218 -4.53 -30.98 26.14
N GLU A 219 -5.06 -30.31 25.12
CA GLU A 219 -4.36 -30.12 23.85
C GLU A 219 -3.26 -29.08 23.99
N HIS A 220 -2.25 -29.21 23.14
CA HIS A 220 -1.13 -28.27 23.10
C HIS A 220 -0.74 -27.92 21.66
N ASP A 221 -0.72 -26.63 21.36
CA ASP A 221 -0.20 -26.10 20.11
C ASP A 221 1.32 -25.94 20.19
N TYR A 222 2.02 -26.45 19.18
CA TYR A 222 3.45 -26.25 18.97
C TYR A 222 3.68 -25.45 17.69
N LEU A 223 4.56 -24.45 17.79
CA LEU A 223 4.94 -23.55 16.71
C LEU A 223 6.30 -23.97 16.17
N ILE A 224 6.33 -24.44 14.93
CA ILE A 224 7.55 -24.93 14.26
C ILE A 224 8.01 -23.85 13.27
N TYR A 225 9.17 -23.25 13.55
CA TYR A 225 9.79 -22.22 12.72
C TYR A 225 10.90 -22.84 11.88
N VAL A 226 10.96 -22.51 10.59
CA VAL A 226 12.01 -22.94 9.65
C VAL A 226 12.96 -21.79 9.30
N LYS A 227 14.19 -22.12 8.89
CA LYS A 227 15.22 -21.12 8.56
C LYS A 227 15.15 -20.61 7.13
N ASP A 228 14.75 -21.45 6.19
CA ASP A 228 14.83 -21.19 4.75
C ASP A 228 13.55 -21.57 3.99
N SER A 229 13.48 -21.10 2.73
CA SER A 229 12.32 -21.28 1.85
C SER A 229 12.13 -22.73 1.41
N ASN A 230 13.21 -23.49 1.23
CA ASN A 230 13.13 -24.90 0.84
C ASN A 230 12.52 -25.75 1.95
N SER A 231 12.92 -25.49 3.19
CA SER A 231 12.35 -26.09 4.40
C SER A 231 10.87 -25.74 4.54
N PHE A 232 10.50 -24.47 4.28
CA PHE A 232 9.10 -24.05 4.27
C PHE A 232 8.29 -24.80 3.21
N CYS A 233 8.72 -24.81 1.94
CA CYS A 233 8.04 -25.52 0.87
C CYS A 233 7.88 -27.02 1.15
N THR A 234 8.90 -27.64 1.74
CA THR A 234 8.89 -29.05 2.13
C THR A 234 7.81 -29.33 3.17
N LEU A 235 7.76 -28.53 4.24
CA LEU A 235 6.76 -28.66 5.29
C LEU A 235 5.37 -28.16 4.86
N PHE A 236 5.25 -27.36 3.81
CA PHE A 236 3.94 -26.95 3.31
C PHE A 236 3.16 -28.10 2.66
N ASN A 237 3.86 -29.12 2.16
CA ASN A 237 3.21 -30.32 1.66
C ASN A 237 2.81 -31.25 2.82
N LYS A 238 1.51 -31.30 3.12
CA LYS A 238 0.94 -32.15 4.19
C LYS A 238 1.23 -33.64 4.01
N GLN A 239 1.45 -34.12 2.79
CA GLN A 239 1.79 -35.52 2.52
C GLN A 239 3.20 -35.89 2.95
N LYS A 240 4.07 -34.90 3.17
CA LYS A 240 5.44 -35.10 3.66
C LYS A 240 5.56 -35.09 5.18
N TRP A 241 4.44 -34.98 5.90
CA TRP A 241 4.45 -35.05 7.36
C TRP A 241 4.27 -36.51 7.82
N PRO A 242 4.89 -36.89 8.95
CA PRO A 242 4.63 -38.18 9.56
C PRO A 242 3.18 -38.25 10.05
N GLN A 243 2.66 -39.46 10.27
CA GLN A 243 1.33 -39.65 10.86
C GLN A 243 1.29 -39.24 12.34
N GLN A 244 2.43 -39.30 13.03
CA GLN A 244 2.57 -38.99 14.45
C GLN A 244 3.84 -38.16 14.70
N LEU A 245 3.81 -37.33 15.73
CA LEU A 245 4.94 -36.55 16.22
C LEU A 245 5.10 -36.79 17.72
N GLY A 246 6.28 -37.20 18.17
CA GLY A 246 6.50 -37.56 19.57
C GLY A 246 5.65 -38.75 20.03
N GLY A 247 5.24 -39.62 19.11
CA GLY A 247 4.35 -40.77 19.38
C GLY A 247 2.86 -40.41 19.48
N GLU A 248 2.48 -39.17 19.21
CA GLU A 248 1.10 -38.69 19.33
C GLU A 248 0.55 -38.25 17.98
N ASN A 249 -0.76 -38.40 17.80
CA ASN A 249 -1.45 -37.88 16.63
C ASN A 249 -1.54 -36.36 16.72
N PHE A 250 -1.49 -35.69 15.58
CA PHE A 250 -1.61 -34.24 15.51
C PHE A 250 -2.53 -33.79 14.39
N ILE A 251 -3.02 -32.56 14.52
CA ILE A 251 -3.76 -31.85 13.49
C ILE A 251 -3.10 -30.50 13.19
N PHE A 252 -3.46 -29.89 12.07
CA PHE A 252 -3.08 -28.51 11.74
C PHE A 252 -4.28 -27.58 11.98
N PRO A 253 -4.29 -26.78 13.06
CA PRO A 253 -5.38 -25.83 13.32
C PRO A 253 -5.53 -24.79 12.21
N SER A 254 -4.42 -24.39 11.60
CA SER A 254 -4.39 -23.43 10.50
C SER A 254 -3.17 -23.67 9.59
N ALA A 255 -3.28 -23.24 8.33
CA ALA A 255 -2.14 -23.18 7.44
C ALA A 255 -1.25 -21.97 7.81
N PRO A 256 0.09 -22.09 7.72
CA PRO A 256 0.97 -20.94 7.92
C PRO A 256 0.72 -19.89 6.83
N SER A 257 0.88 -18.61 7.17
CA SER A 257 0.80 -17.55 6.16
C SER A 257 1.97 -17.67 5.18
N PHE A 258 1.68 -17.42 3.90
CA PHE A 258 2.69 -17.55 2.86
C PHE A 258 3.78 -16.47 2.97
N PRO A 259 5.07 -16.85 3.00
CA PRO A 259 6.16 -15.91 3.19
C PRO A 259 6.32 -15.00 1.96
N PRO A 260 6.62 -13.70 2.15
CA PRO A 260 6.93 -12.79 1.05
C PRO A 260 8.08 -13.27 0.16
N GLN A 261 9.05 -13.99 0.73
CA GLN A 261 10.22 -14.56 0.04
C GLN A 261 9.86 -15.64 -0.97
N LEU A 262 8.66 -16.19 -0.93
CA LEU A 262 8.15 -17.12 -1.95
C LEU A 262 7.02 -16.50 -2.78
N SER A 263 6.87 -15.17 -2.70
CA SER A 263 5.82 -14.45 -3.40
C SER A 263 6.40 -13.57 -4.51
N LEU A 264 5.66 -13.44 -5.61
CA LEU A 264 5.93 -12.52 -6.72
C LEU A 264 4.72 -11.64 -6.99
N VAL A 265 4.91 -10.55 -7.75
CA VAL A 265 3.81 -9.69 -8.19
C VAL A 265 3.83 -9.55 -9.71
N ILE A 266 2.69 -9.84 -10.33
CA ILE A 266 2.42 -9.55 -11.74
C ILE A 266 1.84 -8.15 -11.84
N LYS A 267 2.40 -7.34 -12.75
CA LYS A 267 1.92 -5.98 -13.03
C LYS A 267 0.93 -5.93 -14.17
N ASN A 268 0.13 -4.86 -14.18
CA ASN A 268 -0.75 -4.47 -15.28
C ASN A 268 -1.79 -5.55 -15.68
N VAL A 269 -2.24 -6.38 -14.74
CA VAL A 269 -3.31 -7.34 -15.00
C VAL A 269 -4.65 -6.60 -15.02
N ASP A 270 -5.33 -6.58 -16.16
CA ASP A 270 -6.61 -5.88 -16.36
C ASP A 270 -7.62 -6.25 -15.25
N LEU A 271 -8.39 -5.26 -14.78
CA LEU A 271 -9.41 -5.45 -13.75
C LEU A 271 -10.61 -6.26 -14.25
N ARG A 272 -10.85 -6.26 -15.57
CA ARG A 272 -11.91 -7.05 -16.22
C ARG A 272 -11.56 -8.52 -16.35
N MET A 273 -10.31 -8.89 -16.10
CA MET A 273 -9.85 -10.28 -16.19
C MET A 273 -10.32 -11.07 -14.97
N ASP A 274 -11.08 -12.14 -15.21
CA ASP A 274 -11.48 -13.05 -14.14
C ASP A 274 -10.25 -13.71 -13.51
N ILE A 275 -10.08 -13.48 -12.21
CA ILE A 275 -8.90 -13.94 -11.49
C ILE A 275 -8.89 -15.47 -11.33
N LYS A 276 -10.06 -16.11 -11.32
CA LYS A 276 -10.16 -17.56 -11.21
C LYS A 276 -9.67 -18.22 -12.50
N GLN A 277 -10.19 -17.80 -13.66
CA GLN A 277 -9.70 -18.27 -14.96
C GLN A 277 -8.20 -17.98 -15.14
N PHE A 278 -7.76 -16.76 -14.80
CA PHE A 278 -6.34 -16.40 -14.86
C PHE A 278 -5.47 -17.29 -13.95
N SER A 279 -5.96 -17.62 -12.76
CA SER A 279 -5.30 -18.55 -11.85
C SER A 279 -5.20 -19.95 -12.45
N ASP A 280 -6.28 -20.46 -13.04
CA ASP A 280 -6.33 -21.81 -13.61
C ASP A 280 -5.39 -21.94 -14.83
N ASP A 281 -5.35 -20.92 -15.68
CA ASP A 281 -4.45 -20.85 -16.83
C ASP A 281 -2.98 -20.83 -16.38
N LEU A 282 -2.65 -20.01 -15.38
CA LEU A 282 -1.31 -19.95 -14.79
C LEU A 282 -0.89 -21.29 -14.18
N LYS A 283 -1.77 -21.93 -13.40
CA LYS A 283 -1.50 -23.22 -12.73
C LYS A 283 -1.38 -24.38 -13.70
N THR A 284 -2.08 -24.32 -14.83
CA THR A 284 -1.97 -25.32 -15.90
C THR A 284 -0.58 -25.31 -16.55
N ILE A 285 -0.02 -24.12 -16.74
CA ILE A 285 1.32 -23.95 -17.33
C ILE A 285 2.40 -24.17 -16.25
N HIS A 286 2.15 -23.74 -15.02
CA HIS A 286 3.11 -23.72 -13.91
C HIS A 286 2.49 -24.30 -12.63
N PRO A 287 2.53 -25.64 -12.46
CA PRO A 287 1.96 -26.32 -11.28
C PRO A 287 2.57 -25.90 -9.93
N GLU A 288 3.76 -25.29 -9.93
CA GLU A 288 4.44 -24.76 -8.75
C GLU A 288 3.75 -23.53 -8.15
N ILE A 289 2.83 -22.90 -8.91
CA ILE A 289 2.01 -21.79 -8.44
C ILE A 289 0.92 -22.32 -7.50
N HIS A 290 1.03 -21.97 -6.21
CA HIS A 290 0.07 -22.38 -5.20
C HIS A 290 -1.20 -21.52 -5.24
N ASN A 291 -1.04 -20.19 -5.15
CA ASN A 291 -2.15 -19.24 -5.15
C ASN A 291 -1.86 -18.05 -6.07
N VAL A 292 -2.95 -17.49 -6.58
CA VAL A 292 -2.98 -16.29 -7.40
C VAL A 292 -4.03 -15.37 -6.77
N ILE A 293 -3.60 -14.21 -6.28
CA ILE A 293 -4.43 -13.32 -5.46
C ILE A 293 -4.40 -11.92 -6.06
N ARG A 294 -5.55 -11.40 -6.47
CA ARG A 294 -5.65 -9.99 -6.87
C ARG A 294 -5.47 -9.10 -5.65
N LEU A 295 -4.52 -8.18 -5.73
CA LEU A 295 -4.28 -7.23 -4.65
C LEU A 295 -5.40 -6.18 -4.63
N LYS A 296 -5.66 -5.65 -3.44
CA LYS A 296 -6.64 -4.59 -3.18
C LYS A 296 -5.95 -3.35 -2.63
N ASN A 297 -6.49 -2.17 -2.95
CA ASN A 297 -6.04 -0.91 -2.37
C ASN A 297 -6.56 -0.74 -0.93
N LYS A 298 -6.24 0.42 -0.32
CA LYS A 298 -6.71 0.77 1.04
C LYS A 298 -8.24 0.84 1.20
N PHE A 299 -8.96 0.97 0.09
CA PHE A 299 -10.43 1.04 0.03
C PHE A 299 -11.07 -0.31 -0.34
N GLN A 300 -10.30 -1.42 -0.31
CA GLN A 300 -10.76 -2.76 -0.68
C GLN A 300 -11.15 -2.92 -2.17
N ASN A 301 -10.80 -1.95 -3.01
CA ASN A 301 -10.98 -2.06 -4.46
C ASN A 301 -9.81 -2.81 -5.08
N ASP A 302 -10.11 -3.69 -6.03
CA ASP A 302 -9.12 -4.42 -6.80
C ASP A 302 -8.19 -3.48 -7.57
N ILE A 303 -6.91 -3.82 -7.62
CA ILE A 303 -5.91 -3.10 -8.40
C ILE A 303 -5.30 -3.98 -9.49
N LYS A 304 -4.57 -3.36 -10.42
CA LYS A 304 -3.91 -4.03 -11.55
C LYS A 304 -2.66 -4.82 -11.16
N LEU A 305 -2.58 -5.27 -9.90
CA LEU A 305 -1.49 -6.07 -9.37
C LEU A 305 -2.05 -7.41 -8.88
N VAL A 306 -1.37 -8.50 -9.26
CA VAL A 306 -1.73 -9.85 -8.83
C VAL A 306 -0.53 -10.46 -8.12
N LYS A 307 -0.72 -10.93 -6.90
CA LYS A 307 0.29 -11.64 -6.13
C LYS A 307 0.27 -13.13 -6.50
N LEU A 308 1.45 -13.68 -6.76
CA LEU A 308 1.68 -15.12 -6.90
C LEU A 308 2.33 -15.67 -5.64
N GLU A 309 1.92 -16.85 -5.21
CA GLU A 309 2.53 -17.61 -4.12
C GLU A 309 3.08 -18.93 -4.69
N LEU A 310 4.38 -19.20 -4.50
CA LEU A 310 5.12 -20.26 -5.19
C LEU A 310 5.66 -21.32 -4.23
N LEU A 311 5.46 -22.60 -4.53
CA LEU A 311 5.98 -23.72 -3.72
C LEU A 311 7.39 -24.18 -4.13
N SER A 312 8.07 -23.42 -4.99
CA SER A 312 9.41 -23.73 -5.46
C SER A 312 10.27 -22.47 -5.48
N ASN A 313 11.32 -22.48 -4.66
CA ASN A 313 12.30 -21.38 -4.62
C ASN A 313 13.09 -21.30 -5.93
N THR A 314 13.44 -22.43 -6.53
CA THR A 314 14.17 -22.47 -7.81
C THR A 314 13.34 -21.86 -8.93
N PHE A 315 12.06 -22.21 -9.02
CA PHE A 315 11.13 -21.65 -10.00
C PHE A 315 10.91 -20.14 -9.78
N ARG A 316 10.81 -19.70 -8.51
CA ARG A 316 10.74 -18.27 -8.18
C ARG A 316 11.96 -17.51 -8.73
N GLU A 317 13.17 -17.99 -8.49
CA GLU A 317 14.40 -17.34 -8.96
C GLU A 317 14.47 -17.32 -10.50
N GLU A 318 13.96 -18.35 -11.17
CA GLU A 318 13.83 -18.39 -12.63
C GLU A 318 12.88 -17.30 -13.16
N LEU A 319 11.69 -17.17 -12.58
CA LEU A 319 10.73 -16.13 -12.94
C LEU A 319 11.29 -14.73 -12.68
N LEU A 320 12.02 -14.52 -11.58
CA LEU A 320 12.69 -13.25 -11.30
C LEU A 320 13.81 -12.93 -12.30
N LYS A 321 14.56 -13.95 -12.74
CA LYS A 321 15.63 -13.79 -13.73
C LYS A 321 15.08 -13.44 -15.11
N THR A 322 13.95 -14.02 -15.49
CA THR A 322 13.28 -13.70 -16.77
C THR A 322 12.49 -12.40 -16.70
N GLY A 323 11.98 -12.04 -15.52
CA GLY A 323 11.14 -10.88 -15.27
C GLY A 323 9.76 -10.95 -15.93
N LYS A 324 9.36 -12.13 -16.45
CA LYS A 324 8.16 -12.28 -17.28
C LYS A 324 7.44 -13.59 -17.02
N ILE A 325 6.12 -13.58 -17.19
CA ILE A 325 5.28 -14.79 -17.17
C ILE A 325 4.25 -14.75 -18.29
N ARG A 326 3.85 -15.92 -18.78
CA ARG A 326 2.84 -16.05 -19.82
C ARG A 326 1.53 -16.59 -19.22
N ALA A 327 0.42 -15.93 -19.53
CA ALA A 327 -0.92 -16.40 -19.19
C ALA A 327 -1.92 -15.91 -20.26
N ASN A 328 -2.84 -16.77 -20.68
CA ASN A 328 -3.91 -16.45 -21.64
C ASN A 328 -3.38 -15.89 -22.97
N GLY A 329 -2.21 -16.39 -23.41
CA GLY A 329 -1.52 -15.92 -24.62
C GLY A 329 -0.84 -14.55 -24.47
N LEU A 330 -0.95 -13.89 -23.32
CA LEU A 330 -0.31 -12.60 -23.01
C LEU A 330 0.97 -12.81 -22.20
N ILE A 331 1.85 -11.82 -22.25
CA ILE A 331 3.09 -11.77 -21.47
C ILE A 331 2.96 -10.63 -20.46
N PHE A 332 3.19 -10.94 -19.19
CA PHE A 332 3.14 -9.97 -18.11
C PHE A 332 4.51 -9.80 -17.47
N ASP A 333 4.78 -8.58 -17.01
CA ASP A 333 5.97 -8.29 -16.22
C ASP A 333 5.78 -8.79 -14.78
N ILE A 334 6.83 -9.41 -14.26
CA ILE A 334 6.90 -9.92 -12.90
C ILE A 334 7.99 -9.19 -12.13
N ASP A 335 7.67 -8.84 -10.89
CA ASP A 335 8.63 -8.38 -9.90
C ASP A 335 8.56 -9.23 -8.62
N GLU A 336 9.58 -9.07 -7.77
CA GLU A 336 9.56 -9.59 -6.41
C GLU A 336 8.41 -8.98 -5.60
N TYR A 337 7.67 -9.80 -4.85
CA TYR A 337 6.66 -9.26 -3.95
C TYR A 337 7.30 -8.73 -2.66
N LEU A 338 7.13 -7.44 -2.45
CA LEU A 338 7.74 -6.74 -1.33
C LEU A 338 6.68 -6.43 -0.27
N SER A 339 6.60 -7.27 0.76
CA SER A 339 5.70 -6.98 1.88
C SER A 339 6.15 -5.70 2.58
N PRO A 340 5.23 -4.78 2.95
CA PRO A 340 5.59 -3.57 3.67
C PRO A 340 6.38 -3.90 4.95
N ALA A 341 7.54 -3.27 5.12
CA ALA A 341 8.41 -3.54 6.27
C ALA A 341 7.67 -3.27 7.59
N THR A 342 7.86 -4.15 8.58
CA THR A 342 7.35 -3.86 9.92
C THR A 342 8.24 -2.82 10.57
N VAL A 343 7.64 -1.73 11.06
CA VAL A 343 8.36 -0.64 11.71
C VAL A 343 8.71 -1.05 13.15
N LEU A 344 9.99 -0.91 13.52
CA LEU A 344 10.44 -1.09 14.90
C LEU A 344 9.92 0.06 15.75
N ILE A 345 9.04 -0.22 16.70
CA ILE A 345 8.53 0.76 17.67
C ILE A 345 8.97 0.32 19.06
N CYS A 346 9.67 1.22 19.76
CA CYS A 346 10.16 0.97 21.11
C CYS A 346 8.98 0.78 22.07
N THR A 347 8.96 -0.31 22.84
CA THR A 347 7.87 -0.55 23.79
C THR A 347 7.96 0.30 25.06
N LYS A 348 9.08 1.01 25.28
CA LYS A 348 9.27 1.94 26.40
C LYS A 348 8.76 3.34 26.07
N CYS A 349 9.40 4.02 25.12
CA CYS A 349 9.05 5.41 24.77
C CYS A 349 8.07 5.53 23.59
N ARG A 350 7.67 4.43 22.95
CA ARG A 350 6.88 4.42 21.70
C ARG A 350 7.56 5.09 20.51
N GLY A 351 8.81 5.53 20.65
CA GLY A 351 9.63 6.07 19.56
C GLY A 351 9.93 5.03 18.49
N ILE A 352 10.13 5.50 17.26
CA ILE A 352 10.46 4.65 16.11
C ILE A 352 11.97 4.35 16.09
N GLY A 353 12.32 3.16 15.61
CA GLY A 353 13.67 2.86 15.13
C GLY A 353 14.69 2.39 16.16
N HIS A 354 14.31 2.01 17.37
CA HIS A 354 15.24 1.44 18.35
C HIS A 354 14.59 0.41 19.25
N PHE A 355 15.41 -0.50 19.78
CA PHE A 355 14.96 -1.50 20.75
C PHE A 355 14.85 -0.86 22.14
N ARG A 356 13.97 -1.43 23.00
CA ARG A 356 13.82 -0.98 24.40
C ARG A 356 15.14 -0.93 25.19
N ARG A 357 16.07 -1.85 24.92
CA ARG A 357 17.40 -1.89 25.56
C ARG A 357 18.33 -0.73 25.15
N GLN A 358 18.03 -0.07 24.05
CA GLN A 358 18.77 1.08 23.51
C GLN A 358 18.04 2.40 23.77
N CYS A 359 16.92 2.36 24.51
CA CYS A 359 16.12 3.54 24.79
C CYS A 359 16.76 4.35 25.91
N THR A 360 17.07 5.61 25.63
CA THR A 360 17.66 6.55 26.59
C THR A 360 16.61 7.26 27.45
N GLN A 361 15.33 7.17 27.07
CA GLN A 361 14.26 7.79 27.84
C GLN A 361 14.15 7.12 29.21
N ILE A 362 14.08 7.93 30.28
CA ILE A 362 13.95 7.44 31.66
C ILE A 362 12.53 6.93 31.87
N ASP A 363 11.55 7.79 31.60
CA ASP A 363 10.12 7.50 31.74
C ASP A 363 9.57 6.60 30.63
N GLU A 364 8.50 5.87 30.91
CA GLU A 364 7.75 5.11 29.92
C GLU A 364 6.64 5.96 29.31
N THR A 365 6.29 5.68 28.06
CA THR A 365 5.23 6.41 27.36
C THR A 365 3.98 5.54 27.26
N CYS A 366 2.86 6.06 27.77
CA CYS A 366 1.56 5.39 27.70
C CYS A 366 1.20 5.09 26.23
N ASN A 367 0.76 3.86 25.95
CA ASN A 367 0.38 3.44 24.61
C ASN A 367 -0.93 4.07 24.12
N VAL A 368 -1.82 4.45 25.04
CA VAL A 368 -3.13 5.03 24.75
C VAL A 368 -2.99 6.54 24.62
N CYS A 369 -2.61 7.24 25.69
CA CYS A 369 -2.65 8.70 25.74
C CYS A 369 -1.34 9.39 25.34
N GLY A 370 -0.25 8.64 25.12
CA GLY A 370 1.03 9.20 24.70
C GLY A 370 1.80 10.00 25.76
N HIS A 371 1.31 10.08 27.01
CA HIS A 371 2.02 10.78 28.10
C HIS A 371 3.22 9.98 28.61
N ASN A 372 4.28 10.70 29.00
CA ASN A 372 5.43 10.14 29.69
C ASN A 372 5.11 9.97 31.18
N CYS A 373 5.44 8.80 31.73
CA CYS A 373 5.11 8.39 33.08
C CYS A 373 6.29 7.61 33.69
N PRO A 374 6.74 7.96 34.91
CA PRO A 374 7.77 7.20 35.61
C PRO A 374 7.35 5.75 35.89
N ASP A 375 6.07 5.54 36.23
CA ASP A 375 5.47 4.22 36.41
C ASP A 375 4.10 4.13 35.70
N LEU A 376 3.99 3.22 34.73
CA LEU A 376 2.74 2.96 34.02
C LEU A 376 1.67 2.33 34.91
N ARG A 377 2.03 1.68 36.02
CA ARG A 377 1.06 1.05 36.93
C ARG A 377 0.26 2.07 37.73
N GLN A 378 0.85 3.23 37.98
CA GLN A 378 0.23 4.33 38.74
C GLN A 378 -0.32 5.43 37.82
N HIS A 379 -0.20 5.26 36.50
CA HIS A 379 -0.63 6.25 35.53
C HIS A 379 -2.17 6.34 35.44
N GLN A 380 -2.70 7.53 35.75
CA GLN A 380 -4.10 7.87 35.48
C GLN A 380 -4.26 8.23 33.99
N CYS A 381 -4.62 7.25 33.18
CA CYS A 381 -4.78 7.44 31.74
C CYS A 381 -6.03 8.24 31.41
N SER A 382 -5.91 9.22 30.52
CA SER A 382 -7.06 9.94 29.97
C SER A 382 -7.95 9.07 29.08
N ASN A 383 -7.50 7.87 28.70
CA ASN A 383 -8.17 6.96 27.76
C ASN A 383 -8.47 7.56 26.37
N ILE A 384 -7.91 8.73 26.07
CA ILE A 384 -7.99 9.34 24.75
C ILE A 384 -6.79 8.84 23.95
N ASN A 385 -7.05 8.18 22.82
CA ASN A 385 -5.99 7.74 21.93
C ASN A 385 -5.24 8.96 21.39
N LYS A 386 -3.93 9.02 21.62
CA LYS A 386 -3.08 10.09 21.11
C LYS A 386 -1.77 9.51 20.61
N CYS A 387 -1.47 9.77 19.35
CA CYS A 387 -0.24 9.32 18.71
C CYS A 387 0.91 10.27 19.03
N ILE A 388 2.02 9.75 19.55
CA ILE A 388 3.19 10.58 19.89
C ILE A 388 3.98 11.08 18.66
N HIS A 389 3.66 10.61 17.46
CA HIS A 389 4.37 10.96 16.23
C HIS A 389 3.68 12.06 15.44
N CYS A 390 2.34 12.07 15.46
CA CYS A 390 1.53 12.99 14.65
C CYS A 390 0.42 13.69 15.44
N ASP A 391 0.34 13.44 16.75
CA ASP A 391 -0.69 13.95 17.67
C ASP A 391 -2.14 13.59 17.31
N GLY A 392 -2.34 12.71 16.31
CA GLY A 392 -3.66 12.27 15.87
C GLY A 392 -4.37 11.34 16.86
N ASN A 393 -5.70 11.23 16.69
CA ASN A 393 -6.57 10.39 17.52
C ASN A 393 -6.49 8.89 17.15
N HIS A 394 -5.32 8.29 17.37
CA HIS A 394 -5.08 6.87 17.22
C HIS A 394 -3.85 6.45 18.03
N LEU A 395 -3.67 5.14 18.24
CA LEU A 395 -2.50 4.61 18.94
C LEU A 395 -1.19 4.93 18.21
N SER A 396 -0.09 5.09 18.96
CA SER A 396 1.22 5.41 18.41
C SER A 396 1.80 4.32 17.50
N ASN A 397 1.29 3.09 17.54
CA ASN A 397 1.69 2.01 16.63
C ASN A 397 0.70 1.78 15.47
N SER A 398 -0.29 2.67 15.31
CA SER A 398 -1.32 2.53 14.29
C SER A 398 -0.74 2.61 12.88
N ILE A 399 -1.20 1.71 12.01
CA ILE A 399 -0.89 1.73 10.57
C ILE A 399 -1.45 2.98 9.89
N LYS A 400 -2.45 3.64 10.51
CA LYS A 400 -3.05 4.88 10.00
C LYS A 400 -2.17 6.12 10.24
N CYS A 401 -1.12 6.02 11.06
CA CYS A 401 -0.24 7.14 11.34
C CYS A 401 0.56 7.56 10.09
N PRO A 402 0.49 8.83 9.64
CA PRO A 402 1.23 9.29 8.46
C PRO A 402 2.74 9.16 8.64
N VAL A 403 3.27 9.45 9.83
CA VAL A 403 4.72 9.37 10.13
C VAL A 403 5.22 7.92 10.07
N ILE A 404 4.46 6.97 10.62
CA ILE A 404 4.82 5.54 10.53
C ILE A 404 4.75 5.06 9.08
N LYS A 405 3.77 5.53 8.32
CA LYS A 405 3.60 5.16 6.91
C LYS A 405 4.79 5.64 6.08
N GLU A 406 5.23 6.87 6.29
CA GLU A 406 6.40 7.45 5.64
C GLU A 406 7.69 6.70 6.04
N PHE A 407 7.94 6.53 7.34
CA PHE A 407 9.10 5.78 7.82
C PHE A 407 9.12 4.33 7.29
N ARG A 408 7.93 3.70 7.18
CA ARG A 408 7.79 2.37 6.57
C ARG A 408 8.19 2.39 5.10
N ALA A 409 7.74 3.38 4.34
CA ALA A 409 8.08 3.51 2.92
C ALA A 409 9.59 3.69 2.74
N ASP A 410 10.23 4.51 3.57
CA ASP A 410 11.68 4.73 3.53
C ASP A 410 12.48 3.51 3.97
N LEU A 411 12.04 2.82 5.01
CA LEU A 411 12.62 1.56 5.46
C LEU A 411 12.53 0.49 4.36
N THR A 412 11.36 0.39 3.74
CA THR A 412 11.09 -0.48 2.59
C THR A 412 12.07 -0.12 1.47
N LYS A 413 12.08 1.13 0.97
CA LYS A 413 13.03 1.61 -0.05
C LYS A 413 14.49 1.29 0.28
N LYS A 414 14.95 1.56 1.50
CA LYS A 414 16.33 1.32 1.93
C LYS A 414 16.71 -0.16 1.94
N LEU A 415 15.77 -1.05 2.26
CA LEU A 415 15.98 -2.50 2.16
C LEU A 415 16.12 -2.93 0.69
N PHE A 416 15.47 -2.23 -0.26
CA PHE A 416 15.51 -2.57 -1.69
C PHE A 416 16.64 -1.91 -2.48
N SER A 417 17.01 -0.67 -2.17
CA SER A 417 18.16 0.00 -2.78
C SER A 417 19.48 -0.71 -2.45
N ASN A 418 19.53 -1.39 -1.30
CA ASN A 418 20.66 -2.22 -0.90
C ASN A 418 20.53 -3.66 -1.44
N LYS A 419 20.56 -3.84 -2.77
CA LYS A 419 20.96 -5.14 -3.35
C LYS A 419 22.38 -5.49 -2.84
N PRO A 420 22.71 -6.78 -2.64
CA PRO A 420 23.57 -7.20 -1.54
C PRO A 420 25.06 -6.89 -1.76
N ALA A 421 25.57 -5.87 -1.06
CA ALA A 421 26.94 -5.88 -0.57
C ALA A 421 27.09 -6.69 0.75
N ILE A 422 25.97 -7.18 1.30
CA ILE A 422 25.89 -7.67 2.69
C ILE A 422 26.29 -9.16 2.85
N LEU A 423 26.63 -9.87 1.76
CA LEU A 423 27.26 -11.20 1.87
C LEU A 423 28.79 -11.16 2.07
N ARG A 424 29.42 -9.98 2.26
CA ARG A 424 30.89 -9.87 2.44
C ARG A 424 31.41 -9.55 3.84
N HIS A 425 30.57 -9.48 4.88
CA HIS A 425 31.08 -9.25 6.24
C HIS A 425 30.60 -10.30 7.22
N ASN A 426 31.31 -11.42 7.23
CA ASN A 426 31.60 -12.19 8.43
C ASN A 426 32.90 -12.95 8.20
N ASN A 427 34.02 -12.26 8.43
CA ASN A 427 35.26 -12.84 8.96
C ASN A 427 36.18 -11.67 9.34
N ASN A 428 35.95 -11.12 10.53
CA ASN A 428 36.96 -10.32 11.22
C ASN A 428 37.23 -11.00 12.55
N ASN A 429 38.28 -11.82 12.56
CA ASN A 429 39.14 -12.01 13.71
C ASN A 429 40.57 -11.68 13.27
N ASN A 430 41.11 -10.66 13.94
CA ASN A 430 42.51 -10.34 14.22
C ASN A 430 43.42 -9.77 13.11
N ASN A 431 43.82 -8.51 13.37
CA ASN A 431 45.17 -7.94 13.27
C ASN A 431 46.11 -8.47 12.18
N GLN A 432 46.45 -7.61 11.21
CA GLN A 432 47.85 -7.21 11.01
C GLN A 432 47.98 -6.00 10.07
N GLU A 433 48.98 -5.18 10.40
CA GLU A 433 49.41 -3.97 9.75
C GLU A 433 50.01 -4.22 8.35
N ASN A 434 49.93 -3.19 7.49
CA ASN A 434 50.79 -2.87 6.33
C ASN A 434 51.71 -3.96 5.75
N GLN A 435 51.50 -4.36 4.48
CA GLN A 435 52.59 -4.54 3.51
C GLN A 435 52.16 -4.22 2.07
N ASN A 436 52.90 -3.29 1.45
CA ASN A 436 52.97 -3.07 0.01
C ASN A 436 53.52 -4.33 -0.68
N TYR A 437 52.75 -4.95 -1.57
CA TYR A 437 53.27 -5.97 -2.48
C TYR A 437 53.77 -5.30 -3.76
N ILE A 438 55.09 -5.25 -3.91
CA ILE A 438 55.79 -4.99 -5.16
C ILE A 438 55.68 -6.27 -6.01
N HIS A 439 55.11 -6.15 -7.20
CA HIS A 439 54.93 -7.24 -8.14
C HIS A 439 56.27 -7.55 -8.83
N ASN A 440 56.87 -8.71 -8.56
CA ASN A 440 58.10 -9.17 -9.24
C ASN A 440 57.72 -10.01 -10.47
N THR A 441 58.17 -9.60 -11.64
CA THR A 441 57.78 -10.14 -12.97
C THR A 441 58.60 -11.34 -13.43
N ILE A 442 59.41 -11.96 -12.57
CA ILE A 442 60.40 -12.98 -12.98
C ILE A 442 59.85 -14.42 -12.84
N ASP A 443 58.77 -14.64 -12.09
CA ASP A 443 58.32 -16.00 -11.73
C ASP A 443 57.17 -16.58 -12.59
N TYR A 444 56.76 -15.92 -13.68
CA TYR A 444 55.67 -16.42 -14.54
C TYR A 444 56.11 -16.62 -15.99
N PRO A 445 56.16 -17.85 -16.52
CA PRO A 445 56.40 -18.08 -17.94
C PRO A 445 55.20 -17.63 -18.79
N LEU A 446 55.49 -16.97 -19.92
CA LEU A 446 54.51 -16.46 -20.87
C LEU A 446 53.68 -17.62 -21.47
N LEU A 447 52.36 -17.56 -21.28
CA LEU A 447 51.42 -18.47 -21.92
C LEU A 447 51.35 -18.20 -23.44
N PRO A 448 51.05 -19.23 -24.26
CA PRO A 448 51.07 -19.09 -25.71
C PRO A 448 49.97 -18.14 -26.20
N LEU A 449 50.36 -17.19 -27.05
CA LEU A 449 49.47 -16.28 -27.76
C LEU A 449 48.58 -17.06 -28.75
N SER A 450 47.27 -17.03 -28.51
CA SER A 450 46.26 -17.57 -29.41
C SER A 450 46.20 -16.75 -30.71
N GLN A 451 46.25 -17.44 -31.85
CA GLN A 451 46.15 -16.85 -33.18
C GLN A 451 44.75 -16.25 -33.40
N ARG A 452 44.69 -14.96 -33.75
CA ARG A 452 43.46 -14.23 -34.11
C ARG A 452 42.93 -14.70 -35.48
N PRO A 453 41.62 -15.02 -35.61
CA PRO A 453 40.92 -14.95 -36.89
C PRO A 453 40.48 -13.50 -37.19
N PRO A 454 40.20 -13.16 -38.47
CA PRO A 454 39.92 -11.79 -38.89
C PRO A 454 38.53 -11.33 -38.44
N THR A 455 38.47 -10.20 -37.72
CA THR A 455 37.23 -9.57 -37.25
C THR A 455 36.65 -8.65 -38.32
N ASN A 456 35.46 -8.98 -38.83
CA ASN A 456 34.59 -8.03 -39.52
C ASN A 456 33.98 -7.04 -38.49
N ASN A 457 34.61 -5.89 -38.32
CA ASN A 457 34.21 -4.82 -37.39
C ASN A 457 33.04 -3.94 -37.88
N THR A 458 32.42 -4.26 -39.02
CA THR A 458 31.34 -3.46 -39.63
C THR A 458 30.05 -3.42 -38.82
N SER A 459 29.75 -4.47 -38.03
CA SER A 459 28.51 -4.54 -37.24
C SER A 459 28.47 -3.56 -36.06
N VAL A 460 29.61 -3.33 -35.40
CA VAL A 460 29.69 -2.44 -34.24
C VAL A 460 29.60 -0.97 -34.66
N MET A 461 30.23 -0.60 -35.78
CA MET A 461 30.16 0.76 -36.31
C MET A 461 28.74 1.12 -36.79
N ASN A 462 28.05 0.19 -37.48
CA ASN A 462 26.66 0.44 -37.92
C ASN A 462 25.71 0.67 -36.73
N LYS A 463 25.89 -0.06 -35.62
CA LYS A 463 25.11 0.16 -34.40
C LYS A 463 25.41 1.50 -33.73
N LEU A 464 26.64 1.99 -33.84
CA LEU A 464 27.02 3.30 -33.30
C LEU A 464 26.36 4.44 -34.09
N ASP A 465 26.31 4.31 -35.41
CA ASP A 465 25.64 5.28 -36.30
C ASP A 465 24.12 5.31 -36.05
N GLU A 466 23.48 4.15 -35.84
CA GLU A 466 22.07 4.07 -35.48
C GLU A 466 21.77 4.79 -34.15
N ILE A 467 22.65 4.67 -33.15
CA ILE A 467 22.51 5.37 -31.87
C ILE A 467 22.67 6.88 -32.05
N LEU A 468 23.64 7.33 -32.84
CA LEU A 468 23.85 8.76 -33.12
C LEU A 468 22.64 9.38 -33.84
N ILE A 469 22.07 8.67 -34.82
CA ILE A 469 20.83 9.10 -35.50
C ILE A 469 19.66 9.14 -34.52
N GLY A 470 19.55 8.16 -33.61
CA GLY A 470 18.54 8.14 -32.56
C GLY A 470 18.64 9.34 -31.61
N MET A 471 19.86 9.71 -31.20
CA MET A 471 20.11 10.87 -30.35
C MET A 471 19.75 12.19 -31.04
N ALA A 472 20.06 12.34 -32.33
CA ALA A 472 19.69 13.54 -33.09
C ALA A 472 18.17 13.73 -33.18
N LYS A 473 17.41 12.65 -33.41
CA LYS A 473 15.93 12.69 -33.43
C LYS A 473 15.33 13.04 -32.07
N LEU A 474 15.92 12.54 -30.99
CA LEU A 474 15.52 12.92 -29.64
C LEU A 474 15.76 14.41 -29.39
N ASN A 475 16.91 14.94 -29.80
CA ASN A 475 17.21 16.36 -29.65
C ASN A 475 16.20 17.26 -30.38
N GLU A 476 15.82 16.90 -31.62
CA GLU A 476 14.79 17.61 -32.39
C GLU A 476 13.39 17.51 -31.72
N SER A 477 13.11 16.42 -31.01
CA SER A 477 11.87 16.29 -30.25
C SER A 477 11.85 17.18 -29.02
N PHE A 478 12.99 17.33 -28.33
CA PHE A 478 13.14 18.23 -27.18
C PHE A 478 12.99 19.70 -27.59
N GLU A 479 13.58 20.12 -28.72
CA GLU A 479 13.41 21.47 -29.25
C GLU A 479 11.94 21.78 -29.59
N ARG A 480 11.21 20.81 -30.15
CA ARG A 480 9.77 20.95 -30.41
C ARG A 480 8.94 21.09 -29.14
N ILE A 481 9.28 20.34 -28.09
CA ILE A 481 8.60 20.42 -26.79
C ILE A 481 8.88 21.78 -26.14
N ALA A 482 10.14 22.21 -26.13
CA ALA A 482 10.54 23.52 -25.58
C ALA A 482 9.81 24.67 -26.28
N LYS A 483 9.67 24.60 -27.61
CA LYS A 483 8.89 25.59 -28.37
C LYS A 483 7.40 25.61 -27.97
N LYS A 484 6.77 24.44 -27.83
CA LYS A 484 5.36 24.37 -27.38
C LYS A 484 5.16 24.87 -25.95
N GLN A 485 6.12 24.61 -25.07
CA GLN A 485 6.08 25.12 -23.70
C GLN A 485 6.16 26.65 -23.69
N TYR A 486 7.04 27.24 -24.51
CA TYR A 486 7.11 28.68 -24.67
C TYR A 486 5.80 29.27 -25.24
N GLU A 487 5.20 28.63 -26.24
CA GLU A 487 3.90 29.05 -26.79
C GLU A 487 2.77 29.00 -25.74
N LEU A 488 2.78 27.99 -24.87
CA LEU A 488 1.82 27.86 -23.77
C LEU A 488 2.01 28.96 -22.71
N GLU A 489 3.25 29.28 -22.34
CA GLU A 489 3.56 30.37 -21.41
C GLU A 489 3.09 31.72 -21.96
N GLN A 490 3.29 31.98 -23.26
CA GLN A 490 2.77 33.19 -23.90
C GLN A 490 1.23 33.26 -23.88
N PHE A 491 0.56 32.12 -24.10
CA PHE A 491 -0.90 32.05 -24.02
C PHE A 491 -1.43 32.34 -22.61
N ILE A 492 -0.80 31.76 -21.57
CA ILE A 492 -1.18 32.00 -20.16
C ILE A 492 -1.01 33.48 -19.80
N ASN A 493 0.12 34.08 -20.18
CA ASN A 493 0.37 35.50 -19.92
C ASN A 493 -0.68 36.38 -20.60
N HIS A 494 -1.00 36.11 -21.87
CA HIS A 494 -2.05 36.82 -22.59
C HIS A 494 -3.43 36.70 -21.92
N LYS A 495 -3.75 35.52 -21.37
CA LYS A 495 -5.02 35.32 -20.66
C LYS A 495 -5.07 36.08 -19.33
N ASN A 496 -3.98 36.08 -18.58
CA ASN A 496 -3.88 36.86 -17.35
C ASN A 496 -4.03 38.38 -17.61
N GLU A 497 -3.42 38.89 -18.68
CA GLU A 497 -3.58 40.30 -19.10
C GLU A 497 -5.04 40.63 -19.48
N GLN A 498 -5.74 39.71 -20.16
CA GLN A 498 -7.16 39.87 -20.48
C GLN A 498 -8.03 39.89 -19.22
N ASP A 499 -7.78 38.99 -18.27
CA ASP A 499 -8.55 38.89 -17.03
C ASP A 499 -8.31 40.12 -16.14
N GLU A 500 -7.08 40.62 -16.06
CA GLU A 500 -6.75 41.86 -15.34
C GLU A 500 -7.45 43.08 -15.96
N TYR A 501 -7.50 43.16 -17.29
CA TYR A 501 -8.25 44.20 -18.00
C TYR A 501 -9.76 44.14 -17.67
N LEU A 502 -10.35 42.94 -17.65
CA LEU A 502 -11.76 42.74 -17.32
C LEU A 502 -12.05 43.12 -15.86
N LEU A 503 -11.20 42.74 -14.92
CA LEU A 503 -11.32 43.10 -13.50
C LEU A 503 -11.31 44.62 -13.32
N ASN A 504 -10.35 45.31 -13.93
CA ASN A 504 -10.27 46.77 -13.89
C ASN A 504 -11.53 47.44 -14.46
N LYS A 505 -12.10 46.88 -15.55
CA LYS A 505 -13.32 47.39 -16.16
C LYS A 505 -14.55 47.18 -15.28
N VAL A 506 -14.65 46.03 -14.61
CA VAL A 506 -15.70 45.76 -13.63
C VAL A 506 -15.60 46.74 -12.47
N GLU A 507 -14.42 46.96 -11.92
CA GLU A 507 -14.20 47.90 -10.81
C GLU A 507 -14.64 49.34 -11.17
N GLN A 508 -14.27 49.83 -12.37
CA GLN A 508 -14.71 51.13 -12.87
C GLN A 508 -16.24 51.27 -12.98
N LEU A 509 -16.91 50.23 -13.50
CA LEU A 509 -18.37 50.20 -13.57
C LEU A 509 -19.02 50.19 -12.19
N THR A 510 -18.36 49.55 -11.21
CA THR A 510 -18.87 49.47 -9.84
C THR A 510 -18.79 50.84 -9.15
N LEU A 511 -17.69 51.58 -9.37
CA LEU A 511 -17.52 52.95 -8.87
C LEU A 511 -18.53 53.93 -9.49
N SER A 512 -18.73 53.89 -10.80
CA SER A 512 -19.72 54.75 -11.49
C SER A 512 -21.16 54.50 -11.01
N ASN A 513 -21.52 53.25 -10.73
CA ASN A 513 -22.84 52.91 -10.20
C ASN A 513 -23.05 53.43 -8.76
N ASN A 514 -22.00 53.44 -7.94
CA ASN A 514 -22.09 53.96 -6.57
C ASN A 514 -22.22 55.49 -6.53
N GLU A 515 -21.54 56.21 -7.43
CA GLU A 515 -21.72 57.67 -7.57
C GLU A 515 -23.16 58.03 -8.01
N THR A 516 -23.72 57.26 -8.94
CA THR A 516 -25.09 57.48 -9.44
C THR A 516 -26.13 57.23 -8.33
N LYS A 517 -25.95 56.18 -7.51
CA LYS A 517 -26.81 55.91 -6.35
C LYS A 517 -26.66 56.97 -5.24
N GLY A 518 -25.46 57.50 -5.02
CA GLY A 518 -25.21 58.56 -4.04
C GLY A 518 -25.92 59.87 -4.37
N ASN A 519 -26.07 60.19 -5.66
CA ASN A 519 -26.77 61.39 -6.12
C ASN A 519 -28.31 61.26 -6.07
N MET A 520 -28.85 60.04 -6.16
CA MET A 520 -30.30 59.81 -6.01
C MET A 520 -30.80 59.88 -4.55
N ILE A 521 -29.93 59.76 -3.55
CA ILE A 521 -30.31 59.83 -2.13
C ILE A 521 -30.29 61.29 -1.61
N LYS A 522 -29.74 62.24 -2.38
CA LYS A 522 -29.61 63.66 -1.99
C LYS A 522 -30.65 64.61 -2.59
N ASN A 523 -31.58 64.09 -3.39
CA ASN A 523 -32.79 64.79 -3.85
C ASN A 523 -34.02 64.10 -3.27
#